data_AF-A0A9E5BDC1-F1
#
_entry.id   AF-A0A9E5BDC1-F1
#
_cell.length_a   1.000
_cell.length_b   1.000
_cell.length_c   1.000
_cell.angle_alpha   90.00
_cell.angle_beta   90.00
_cell.angle_gamma   90.00
#
_symmetry.space_group_name_H-M   'P 1'
#
loop_
_entity.id
_entity.type
_entity.pdbx_description
1 polymer ?
#
loop_
_entity_poly.entity_id
_entity_poly.type
_entity_poly.pdbx_seq_one_letter_code
_entity_poly.pdbx_strand_id
1 'polypeptide(L)'
;SPYFVTDADRMEASLDDPYILFVSSKISNVRDMLPVLEKVMQGGRPLVIIAEDVEGEALATLVVNKIRGTFKSAAVKAPGFGDRRKAMLQDMAILTGGQVISEEVGLKLDNVTLDLLGRAKRVVITKDETTIIEGAGAEDDIKGRISQIKTEIDNTDSDYDREKLQERLAKLSGGVAVLKVGAATEVELKEKKHRIEDAVSTTKAAIEEGVVPGGGVALLRAQTAVLERAAKLTGDEATGAKLVARSLEGPLKQIAENAGMEGGVVVEKVKSLKGNEGLNAATGEYEDLVKLGVIDAAKVTRSALQNAASIAALFLTTEAVIADKPEASAPAMPGGGMDDF
;
A
#
# COMPACT_ATOMS: atom_id res chain seq x y z
N SER A 1 0.72 -14.90 -2.96
CA SER A 1 0.45 -15.09 -4.41
C SER A 1 -0.41 -13.94 -4.90
N PRO A 2 -0.10 -13.30 -6.05
CA PRO A 2 -0.91 -12.19 -6.59
C PRO A 2 -2.31 -12.64 -7.02
N TYR A 3 -2.53 -13.94 -7.25
CA TYR A 3 -3.84 -14.49 -7.59
C TYR A 3 -4.88 -14.40 -6.47
N PHE A 4 -4.50 -13.98 -5.26
CA PHE A 4 -5.45 -13.71 -4.18
C PHE A 4 -6.14 -12.34 -4.30
N VAL A 5 -5.65 -11.45 -5.16
CA VAL A 5 -6.22 -10.12 -5.39
C VAL A 5 -7.72 -10.22 -5.69
N THR A 6 -8.50 -9.37 -5.03
CA THR A 6 -9.95 -9.24 -5.23
C THR A 6 -10.31 -7.95 -5.93
N ASP A 7 -9.49 -6.92 -5.78
CA ASP A 7 -9.61 -5.62 -6.45
C ASP A 7 -8.35 -5.40 -7.29
N ALA A 8 -8.48 -5.56 -8.61
CA ALA A 8 -7.37 -5.44 -9.55
C ALA A 8 -6.91 -3.99 -9.76
N ASP A 9 -7.78 -3.01 -9.49
CA ASP A 9 -7.41 -1.59 -9.62
C ASP A 9 -6.50 -1.17 -8.46
N ARG A 10 -6.81 -1.67 -7.27
CA ARG A 10 -6.06 -1.37 -6.04
C ARG A 10 -4.92 -2.35 -5.75
N MET A 11 -4.87 -3.47 -6.47
CA MET A 11 -3.94 -4.57 -6.24
C MET A 11 -3.98 -5.09 -4.79
N GLU A 12 -5.19 -5.23 -4.24
CA GLU A 12 -5.43 -5.72 -2.88
C GLU A 12 -6.39 -6.92 -2.85
N ALA A 13 -6.25 -7.74 -1.81
CA ALA A 13 -7.24 -8.74 -1.42
C ALA A 13 -8.02 -8.23 -0.21
N SER A 14 -9.30 -7.91 -0.40
CA SER A 14 -10.24 -7.50 0.63
C SER A 14 -11.22 -8.64 0.89
N LEU A 15 -11.17 -9.20 2.10
CA LEU A 15 -12.05 -10.27 2.55
C LEU A 15 -12.96 -9.73 3.66
N ASP A 16 -14.27 -9.75 3.40
CA ASP A 16 -15.31 -9.35 4.36
C ASP A 16 -15.74 -10.52 5.23
N ASP A 17 -15.91 -10.25 6.53
CA ASP A 17 -16.27 -11.22 7.55
C ASP A 17 -15.47 -12.55 7.46
N PRO A 18 -14.13 -12.54 7.35
CA PRO A 18 -13.38 -13.77 7.17
C PRO A 18 -13.21 -14.55 8.49
N TYR A 19 -13.04 -15.86 8.36
CA TYR A 19 -12.31 -16.64 9.37
C TYR A 19 -10.81 -16.44 9.19
N ILE A 20 -10.07 -16.48 10.30
CA ILE A 20 -8.61 -16.31 10.31
C ILE A 20 -7.97 -17.51 10.99
N LEU A 21 -7.15 -18.25 10.24
CA LEU A 21 -6.40 -19.40 10.70
C LEU A 21 -4.96 -18.97 11.01
N PHE A 22 -4.53 -19.16 12.25
CA PHE A 22 -3.15 -18.89 12.69
C PHE A 22 -2.39 -20.20 12.89
N VAL A 23 -1.30 -20.40 12.16
CA VAL A 23 -0.48 -21.62 12.23
C VAL A 23 0.97 -21.24 12.52
N SER A 24 1.58 -21.87 13.53
CA SER A 24 2.97 -21.53 13.89
C SER A 24 4.02 -22.15 12.96
N SER A 25 3.64 -23.19 12.21
CA SER A 25 4.48 -23.97 11.30
C SER A 25 4.20 -23.65 9.82
N LYS A 26 5.02 -24.24 8.94
CA LYS A 26 4.82 -24.20 7.48
C LYS A 26 3.69 -25.13 7.07
N ILE A 27 2.97 -24.73 6.03
CA ILE A 27 1.92 -25.53 5.40
C ILE A 27 2.32 -25.82 3.96
N SER A 28 2.69 -27.08 3.68
CA SER A 28 3.06 -27.55 2.34
C SER A 28 2.07 -28.57 1.77
N ASN A 29 1.44 -29.35 2.64
CA ASN A 29 0.52 -30.42 2.27
C ASN A 29 -0.94 -29.98 2.36
N VAL A 30 -1.69 -30.17 1.29
CA VAL A 30 -3.12 -29.84 1.25
C VAL A 30 -3.95 -30.72 2.18
N ARG A 31 -3.55 -31.98 2.39
CA ARG A 31 -4.33 -32.96 3.19
C ARG A 31 -4.57 -32.49 4.61
N ASP A 32 -3.58 -31.83 5.21
CA ASP A 32 -3.65 -31.31 6.57
C ASP A 32 -4.66 -30.16 6.68
N MET A 33 -4.91 -29.44 5.58
CA MET A 33 -5.86 -28.34 5.51
C MET A 33 -7.28 -28.74 5.13
N LEU A 34 -7.48 -29.89 4.49
CA LEU A 34 -8.81 -30.30 4.00
C LEU A 34 -9.90 -30.20 5.07
N PRO A 35 -9.69 -30.68 6.32
CA PRO A 35 -10.73 -30.63 7.34
C PRO A 35 -11.17 -29.21 7.71
N VAL A 36 -10.24 -28.25 7.76
CA VAL A 36 -10.58 -26.85 8.08
C VAL A 36 -11.19 -26.15 6.87
N LEU A 37 -10.70 -26.42 5.66
CA LEU A 37 -11.24 -25.85 4.42
C LEU A 37 -12.70 -26.25 4.22
N GLU A 38 -13.02 -27.53 4.39
CA GLU A 38 -14.39 -28.03 4.26
C GLU A 38 -15.36 -27.36 5.25
N LYS A 39 -14.96 -27.23 6.52
CA LYS A 39 -15.77 -26.56 7.55
C LYS A 39 -16.00 -25.08 7.22
N VAL A 40 -14.98 -24.38 6.74
CA VAL A 40 -15.10 -22.96 6.40
C VAL A 40 -15.94 -22.76 5.13
N MET A 41 -15.77 -23.64 4.13
CA MET A 41 -16.58 -23.65 2.91
C MET A 41 -18.07 -23.88 3.20
N GLN A 42 -18.41 -24.80 4.11
CA GLN A 42 -19.80 -25.02 4.56
C GLN A 42 -20.40 -23.76 5.20
N GLY A 43 -19.57 -22.97 5.89
CA GLY A 43 -20.00 -21.69 6.46
C GLY A 43 -20.17 -20.56 5.44
N GLY A 44 -19.77 -20.75 4.18
CA GLY A 44 -19.90 -19.74 3.11
C GLY A 44 -19.05 -18.48 3.32
N ARG A 45 -18.12 -18.49 4.29
CA ARG A 45 -17.30 -17.33 4.65
C ARG A 45 -15.89 -17.44 4.06
N PRO A 46 -15.21 -16.31 3.80
CA PRO A 46 -13.83 -16.34 3.33
C PRO A 46 -12.85 -16.83 4.42
N LEU A 47 -11.67 -17.28 4.01
CA LEU A 47 -10.59 -17.70 4.91
C LEU A 47 -9.30 -16.92 4.67
N VAL A 48 -8.72 -16.38 5.73
CA VAL A 48 -7.37 -15.85 5.73
C VAL A 48 -6.46 -16.79 6.52
N ILE A 49 -5.35 -17.19 5.91
CA ILE A 49 -4.37 -18.08 6.53
C ILE A 49 -3.11 -17.26 6.84
N ILE A 50 -2.69 -17.27 8.10
CA ILE A 50 -1.47 -16.64 8.57
C ILE A 50 -0.58 -17.74 9.16
N ALA A 51 0.45 -18.12 8.43
CA ALA A 51 1.34 -19.24 8.77
C ALA A 51 2.82 -18.84 8.66
N GLU A 52 3.76 -19.64 9.16
CA GLU A 52 5.19 -19.39 8.88
C GLU A 52 5.44 -19.26 7.37
N ASP A 53 4.90 -20.21 6.60
CA ASP A 53 4.86 -20.15 5.15
C ASP A 53 3.72 -21.02 4.62
N VAL A 54 3.24 -20.71 3.42
CA VAL A 54 2.29 -21.54 2.68
C VAL A 54 2.87 -21.81 1.29
N GLU A 55 3.25 -23.05 1.05
CA GLU A 55 4.02 -23.45 -0.14
C GLU A 55 3.49 -24.75 -0.76
N GLY A 56 4.12 -25.18 -1.86
CA GLY A 56 3.83 -26.46 -2.50
C GLY A 56 2.37 -26.63 -2.95
N GLU A 57 1.85 -27.83 -2.73
CA GLU A 57 0.50 -28.23 -3.14
C GLU A 57 -0.59 -27.47 -2.39
N ALA A 58 -0.35 -27.09 -1.14
CA ALA A 58 -1.27 -26.30 -0.34
C ALA A 58 -1.52 -24.93 -0.98
N LEU A 59 -0.45 -24.20 -1.36
CA LEU A 59 -0.59 -22.90 -2.02
C LEU A 59 -1.27 -23.02 -3.38
N ALA A 60 -0.87 -24.00 -4.19
CA ALA A 60 -1.45 -24.23 -5.51
C ALA A 60 -2.97 -24.48 -5.43
N THR A 61 -3.39 -25.29 -4.45
CA THR A 61 -4.81 -25.59 -4.23
C THR A 61 -5.61 -24.34 -3.86
N LEU A 62 -5.10 -23.51 -2.95
CA LEU A 62 -5.75 -22.25 -2.57
C LEU A 62 -5.89 -21.31 -3.77
N VAL A 63 -4.84 -21.19 -4.59
CA VAL A 63 -4.85 -20.33 -5.78
C VAL A 63 -5.86 -20.82 -6.81
N VAL A 64 -5.87 -22.12 -7.13
CA VAL A 64 -6.81 -22.69 -8.12
C VAL A 64 -8.26 -22.51 -7.66
N ASN A 65 -8.56 -22.78 -6.39
CA ASN A 65 -9.92 -22.61 -5.87
C ASN A 65 -10.36 -21.15 -5.81
N LYS A 66 -9.43 -20.22 -5.52
CA LYS A 66 -9.70 -18.78 -5.59
C LYS A 66 -10.02 -18.32 -7.01
N ILE A 67 -9.24 -18.75 -8.00
CA ILE A 67 -9.43 -18.39 -9.42
C ILE A 67 -10.75 -18.95 -9.94
N ARG A 68 -11.11 -20.18 -9.57
CA ARG A 68 -12.38 -20.81 -9.94
C ARG A 68 -13.60 -20.20 -9.24
N GLY A 69 -13.39 -19.32 -8.26
CA GLY A 69 -14.47 -18.74 -7.45
C GLY A 69 -15.10 -19.71 -6.44
N THR A 70 -14.61 -20.94 -6.35
CA THR A 70 -15.13 -21.98 -5.45
C THR A 70 -14.91 -21.63 -3.99
N PHE A 71 -13.77 -21.00 -3.67
CA PHE A 71 -13.42 -20.65 -2.30
C PHE A 71 -12.65 -19.32 -2.24
N LYS A 72 -13.18 -18.36 -1.48
CA LYS A 72 -12.49 -17.08 -1.27
C LYS A 72 -11.47 -17.23 -0.14
N SER A 73 -10.21 -17.34 -0.52
CA SER A 73 -9.11 -17.45 0.45
C SER A 73 -7.92 -16.55 0.11
N ALA A 74 -7.17 -16.18 1.14
CA ALA A 74 -5.85 -15.56 1.00
C ALA A 74 -4.88 -16.16 2.03
N ALA A 75 -3.61 -16.26 1.67
CA ALA A 75 -2.55 -16.70 2.56
C ALA A 75 -1.45 -15.63 2.67
N VAL A 76 -1.01 -15.38 3.90
CA VAL A 76 0.01 -14.40 4.27
C VAL A 76 1.02 -15.06 5.21
N LYS A 77 2.30 -14.68 5.09
CA LYS A 77 3.33 -15.11 6.03
C LYS A 77 3.16 -14.40 7.38
N ALA A 78 3.36 -15.13 8.46
CA ALA A 78 3.34 -14.58 9.80
C ALA A 78 4.51 -13.58 9.97
N PRO A 79 4.27 -12.43 10.63
CA PRO A 79 5.29 -11.40 10.80
C PRO A 79 6.35 -11.84 11.82
N GLY A 80 7.57 -11.35 11.65
CA GLY A 80 8.69 -11.62 12.54
C GLY A 80 9.29 -13.02 12.39
N PHE A 81 10.22 -13.36 13.28
CA PHE A 81 10.95 -14.64 13.27
C PHE A 81 11.10 -15.19 14.69
N GLY A 82 11.29 -16.51 14.82
CA GLY A 82 11.49 -17.18 16.11
C GLY A 82 10.37 -16.90 17.11
N ASP A 83 10.74 -16.63 18.36
CA ASP A 83 9.78 -16.37 19.44
C ASP A 83 8.96 -15.10 19.23
N ARG A 84 9.51 -14.11 18.51
CA ARG A 84 8.77 -12.90 18.15
C ARG A 84 7.60 -13.21 17.22
N ARG A 85 7.79 -14.12 16.26
CA ARG A 85 6.71 -14.59 15.38
C ARG A 85 5.61 -15.26 16.19
N LYS A 86 5.97 -16.14 17.13
CA LYS A 86 5.00 -16.81 18.02
C LYS A 86 4.22 -15.79 18.86
N ALA A 87 4.92 -14.82 19.46
CA ALA A 87 4.30 -13.78 20.26
C ALA A 87 3.36 -12.90 19.44
N MET A 88 3.73 -12.51 18.22
CA MET A 88 2.90 -11.72 17.31
C MET A 88 1.70 -12.51 16.77
N LEU A 89 1.85 -13.81 16.48
CA LEU A 89 0.74 -14.70 16.15
C LEU A 89 -0.26 -14.76 17.29
N GLN A 90 0.22 -14.87 18.53
CA GLN A 90 -0.63 -14.86 19.72
C GLN A 90 -1.35 -13.53 19.89
N ASP A 91 -0.68 -12.40 19.63
CA ASP A 91 -1.31 -11.07 19.68
C ASP A 91 -2.47 -10.96 18.69
N MET A 92 -2.28 -11.42 17.45
CA MET A 92 -3.33 -11.43 16.43
C MET A 92 -4.46 -12.41 16.75
N ALA A 93 -4.13 -13.57 17.32
CA ALA A 93 -5.11 -14.56 17.76
C ALA A 93 -6.01 -13.98 18.86
N ILE A 94 -5.42 -13.36 19.89
CA ILE A 94 -6.16 -12.67 20.96
C ILE A 94 -7.03 -11.54 20.39
N LEU A 95 -6.48 -10.70 19.50
CA LEU A 95 -7.23 -9.60 18.87
C LEU A 95 -8.48 -10.08 18.12
N THR A 96 -8.42 -11.28 17.54
CA THR A 96 -9.48 -11.83 16.67
C THR A 96 -10.32 -12.91 17.35
N GLY A 97 -10.01 -13.27 18.60
CA GLY A 97 -10.68 -14.34 19.34
C GLY A 97 -10.38 -15.74 18.83
N GLY A 98 -9.25 -15.92 18.12
CA GLY A 98 -8.79 -17.22 17.64
C GLY A 98 -7.70 -17.83 18.52
N GLN A 99 -7.25 -19.03 18.15
CA GLN A 99 -6.14 -19.72 18.80
C GLN A 99 -5.04 -20.06 17.79
N VAL A 100 -3.77 -19.92 18.20
CA VAL A 100 -2.62 -20.31 17.38
C VAL A 100 -2.50 -21.83 17.37
N ILE A 101 -2.55 -22.42 16.18
CA ILE A 101 -2.35 -23.86 15.98
C ILE A 101 -0.85 -24.13 16.01
N SER A 102 -0.40 -24.84 17.03
CA SER A 102 1.00 -25.23 17.21
C SER A 102 1.10 -26.61 17.85
N GLU A 103 2.06 -27.40 17.36
CA GLU A 103 2.37 -28.71 17.94
C GLU A 103 2.85 -28.61 19.39
N GLU A 104 3.46 -27.48 19.77
CA GLU A 104 3.95 -27.21 21.13
C GLU A 104 2.82 -27.19 22.17
N VAL A 105 1.60 -26.80 21.76
CA VAL A 105 0.40 -26.79 22.60
C VAL A 105 -0.51 -27.99 22.30
N GLY A 106 -0.04 -28.98 21.55
CA GLY A 106 -0.77 -30.20 21.22
C GLY A 106 -1.86 -30.04 20.15
N LEU A 107 -1.90 -28.91 19.44
CA LEU A 107 -2.89 -28.66 18.39
C LEU A 107 -2.32 -29.01 17.01
N LYS A 108 -3.05 -29.83 16.27
CA LYS A 108 -2.72 -30.22 14.90
C LYS A 108 -3.72 -29.65 13.91
N LEU A 109 -3.25 -29.34 12.71
CA LEU A 109 -4.02 -28.66 11.66
C LEU A 109 -5.23 -29.49 11.17
N ASP A 110 -5.08 -30.81 11.16
CA ASP A 110 -6.11 -31.77 10.77
C ASP A 110 -7.29 -31.84 11.76
N ASN A 111 -7.10 -31.39 13.00
CA ASN A 111 -8.09 -31.42 14.08
C ASN A 111 -8.72 -30.06 14.38
N VAL A 112 -8.44 -29.03 13.56
CA VAL A 112 -8.93 -27.68 13.78
C VAL A 112 -10.46 -27.60 13.63
N THR A 113 -11.10 -26.91 14.57
CA THR A 113 -12.54 -26.62 14.58
C THR A 113 -12.78 -25.12 14.38
N LEU A 114 -14.02 -24.73 14.03
CA LEU A 114 -14.35 -23.34 13.68
C LEU A 114 -14.25 -22.36 14.86
N ASP A 115 -14.34 -22.86 16.10
CA ASP A 115 -14.17 -22.10 17.34
C ASP A 115 -12.71 -21.70 17.60
N LEU A 116 -11.75 -22.40 17.00
CA LEU A 116 -10.32 -22.05 17.10
C LEU A 116 -9.92 -20.95 16.10
N LEU A 117 -10.78 -20.65 15.12
CA LEU A 117 -10.50 -19.64 14.10
C LEU A 117 -10.83 -18.24 14.61
N GLY A 118 -9.91 -17.31 14.37
CA GLY A 118 -10.16 -15.90 14.61
C GLY A 118 -11.24 -15.36 13.67
N ARG A 119 -11.88 -14.26 14.08
CA ARG A 119 -12.85 -13.53 13.26
C ARG A 119 -12.51 -12.06 13.25
N ALA A 120 -12.79 -11.42 12.12
CA ALA A 120 -12.70 -9.98 11.96
C ALA A 120 -13.80 -9.52 11.01
N LYS A 121 -14.13 -8.23 11.04
CA LYS A 121 -15.09 -7.65 10.11
C LYS A 121 -14.55 -7.57 8.69
N ARG A 122 -13.26 -7.26 8.54
CA ARG A 122 -12.59 -7.19 7.25
C ARG A 122 -11.09 -7.43 7.41
N VAL A 123 -10.49 -8.09 6.43
CA VAL A 123 -9.03 -8.19 6.30
C VAL A 123 -8.64 -7.67 4.92
N VAL A 124 -7.69 -6.74 4.87
CA VAL A 124 -7.14 -6.16 3.64
C VAL A 124 -5.67 -6.54 3.53
N ILE A 125 -5.29 -7.13 2.40
CA ILE A 125 -3.93 -7.60 2.12
C ILE A 125 -3.45 -6.93 0.85
N THR A 126 -2.33 -6.21 0.93
CA THR A 126 -1.61 -5.66 -0.22
C THR A 126 -0.38 -6.52 -0.50
N LYS A 127 0.50 -6.07 -1.39
CA LYS A 127 1.77 -6.76 -1.65
C LYS A 127 2.64 -6.88 -0.40
N ASP A 128 2.66 -5.83 0.43
CA ASP A 128 3.64 -5.66 1.50
C ASP A 128 2.99 -5.54 2.89
N GLU A 129 1.66 -5.34 2.98
CA GLU A 129 0.94 -5.11 4.23
C GLU A 129 -0.30 -6.01 4.38
N THR A 130 -0.67 -6.27 5.64
CA THR A 130 -1.93 -6.94 6.00
C THR A 130 -2.56 -6.21 7.17
N THR A 131 -3.81 -5.80 7.00
CA THR A 131 -4.59 -5.04 7.98
C THR A 131 -5.81 -5.84 8.40
N ILE A 132 -5.92 -6.11 9.70
CA ILE A 132 -7.09 -6.76 10.31
C ILE A 132 -7.96 -5.67 10.94
N ILE A 133 -9.21 -5.57 10.50
CA ILE A 133 -10.14 -4.49 10.90
C ILE A 133 -11.25 -5.08 11.77
N GLU A 134 -11.44 -4.48 12.96
CA GLU A 134 -12.46 -4.88 13.96
C GLU A 134 -12.41 -6.41 14.23
N GLY A 135 -11.36 -6.87 14.90
CA GLY A 135 -11.24 -8.24 15.38
C GLY A 135 -12.28 -8.58 16.46
N ALA A 136 -12.74 -9.82 16.50
CA ALA A 136 -13.80 -10.27 17.41
C ALA A 136 -13.28 -10.79 18.77
N GLY A 137 -12.06 -10.43 19.16
CA GLY A 137 -11.48 -10.81 20.45
C GLY A 137 -12.20 -10.15 21.63
N ALA A 138 -12.20 -10.81 22.78
CA ALA A 138 -12.77 -10.25 24.00
C ALA A 138 -11.91 -9.08 24.50
N GLU A 139 -12.55 -7.98 24.90
CA GLU A 139 -11.83 -6.79 25.39
C GLU A 139 -10.92 -7.09 26.59
N ASP A 140 -11.35 -7.98 27.48
CA ASP A 140 -10.60 -8.34 28.68
C ASP A 140 -9.31 -9.10 28.34
N ASP A 141 -9.36 -10.00 27.34
CA ASP A 141 -8.18 -10.71 26.86
C ASP A 141 -7.19 -9.75 26.19
N ILE A 142 -7.70 -8.77 25.42
CA ILE A 142 -6.88 -7.74 24.78
C ILE A 142 -6.22 -6.84 25.85
N LYS A 143 -6.98 -6.38 26.86
CA LYS A 143 -6.46 -5.58 27.97
C LYS A 143 -5.43 -6.36 28.80
N GLY A 144 -5.70 -7.64 29.04
CA GLY A 144 -4.77 -8.56 29.69
C GLY A 144 -3.46 -8.67 28.92
N ARG A 145 -3.54 -8.85 27.60
CA ARG A 145 -2.37 -8.93 26.72
C ARG A 145 -1.57 -7.62 26.67
N ILE A 146 -2.25 -6.48 26.58
CA ILE A 146 -1.63 -5.15 26.66
C ILE A 146 -0.86 -4.98 27.97
N SER A 147 -1.46 -5.41 29.10
CA SER A 147 -0.84 -5.30 30.41
C SER A 147 0.39 -6.20 30.54
N GLN A 148 0.36 -7.42 29.98
CA GLN A 148 1.52 -8.30 29.91
C GLN A 148 2.69 -7.65 29.17
N ILE A 149 2.43 -7.08 27.98
CA ILE A 149 3.48 -6.43 27.18
C ILE A 149 4.06 -5.20 27.88
N LYS A 150 3.23 -4.41 28.59
CA LYS A 150 3.72 -3.29 29.41
C LYS A 150 4.67 -3.75 30.50
N THR A 151 4.32 -4.81 31.21
CA THR A 151 5.20 -5.40 32.24
C THR A 151 6.50 -5.96 31.62
N GLU A 152 6.43 -6.57 30.43
CA GLU A 152 7.63 -7.02 29.69
C GLU A 152 8.55 -5.85 29.31
N ILE A 153 7.98 -4.70 28.93
CA ILE A 153 8.71 -3.46 28.62
C ILE A 153 9.45 -2.92 29.85
N ASP A 154 8.78 -2.91 31.01
CA ASP A 154 9.35 -2.36 32.23
C ASP A 154 10.49 -3.25 32.79
N ASN A 155 10.43 -4.55 32.50
CA ASN A 155 11.41 -5.54 32.95
C ASN A 155 12.57 -5.78 31.98
N THR A 156 12.58 -5.15 30.80
CA THR A 156 13.68 -5.32 29.84
C THR A 156 14.74 -4.22 29.98
N ASP A 157 16.00 -4.65 30.06
CA ASP A 157 17.19 -3.79 30.07
C ASP A 157 17.73 -3.53 28.65
N SER A 158 17.11 -4.13 27.62
CA SER A 158 17.50 -4.03 26.22
C SER A 158 16.66 -2.97 25.50
N ASP A 159 17.29 -1.90 25.05
CA ASP A 159 16.64 -0.84 24.26
C ASP A 159 16.00 -1.39 22.98
N TYR A 160 16.66 -2.38 22.35
CA TYR A 160 16.15 -3.04 21.17
C TYR A 160 14.85 -3.80 21.46
N ASP A 161 14.80 -4.58 22.54
CA ASP A 161 13.60 -5.33 22.89
C ASP A 161 12.47 -4.41 23.33
N ARG A 162 12.81 -3.32 24.03
CA ARG A 162 11.88 -2.26 24.41
C ARG A 162 11.20 -1.65 23.18
N GLU A 163 11.97 -1.28 22.16
CA GLU A 163 11.43 -0.75 20.89
C GLU A 163 10.47 -1.76 20.24
N LYS A 164 10.85 -3.04 20.16
CA LYS A 164 10.01 -4.06 19.51
C LYS A 164 8.76 -4.41 20.30
N LEU A 165 8.82 -4.37 21.63
CA LEU A 165 7.63 -4.53 22.47
C LEU A 165 6.71 -3.31 22.35
N GLN A 166 7.26 -2.10 22.25
CA GLN A 166 6.48 -0.88 22.00
C GLN A 166 5.75 -0.94 20.65
N GLU A 167 6.37 -1.46 19.59
CA GLU A 167 5.71 -1.67 18.30
C GLU A 167 4.50 -2.61 18.41
N ARG A 168 4.66 -3.72 19.15
CA ARG A 168 3.56 -4.68 19.39
C ARG A 168 2.45 -4.07 20.22
N LEU A 169 2.82 -3.37 21.29
CA LEU A 169 1.88 -2.64 22.15
C LEU A 169 1.11 -1.59 21.34
N ALA A 170 1.79 -0.84 20.49
CA ALA A 170 1.19 0.18 19.63
C ALA A 170 0.19 -0.44 18.65
N LYS A 171 0.43 -1.64 18.12
CA LYS A 171 -0.52 -2.34 17.24
C LYS A 171 -1.75 -2.89 17.98
N LEU A 172 -1.60 -3.30 19.24
CA LEU A 172 -2.72 -3.80 20.05
C LEU A 172 -3.55 -2.68 20.71
N SER A 173 -2.90 -1.58 21.08
CA SER A 173 -3.55 -0.41 21.70
C SER A 173 -3.99 0.65 20.70
N GLY A 174 -3.29 0.72 19.56
CA GLY A 174 -3.62 1.58 18.43
C GLY A 174 -4.81 1.00 17.68
N GLY A 175 -5.99 1.54 17.96
CA GLY A 175 -7.20 1.19 17.24
C GLY A 175 -7.08 1.47 15.73
N VAL A 176 -7.91 0.78 14.95
CA VAL A 176 -8.04 1.04 13.52
C VAL A 176 -9.12 2.12 13.31
N ALA A 177 -8.74 3.27 12.78
CA ALA A 177 -9.70 4.27 12.33
C ALA A 177 -10.29 3.87 10.97
N VAL A 178 -11.62 3.76 10.90
CA VAL A 178 -12.33 3.39 9.67
C VAL A 178 -13.04 4.63 9.11
N LEU A 179 -12.63 5.07 7.92
CA LEU A 179 -13.30 6.14 7.17
C LEU A 179 -14.39 5.55 6.29
N LYS A 180 -15.66 5.83 6.60
CA LYS A 180 -16.81 5.39 5.80
C LYS A 180 -17.19 6.49 4.81
N VAL A 181 -17.00 6.21 3.52
CA VAL A 181 -17.29 7.16 2.44
C VAL A 181 -18.70 6.88 1.91
N GLY A 182 -19.50 7.94 1.77
CA GLY A 182 -20.84 7.89 1.17
C GLY A 182 -20.93 8.81 -0.05
N ALA A 183 -21.69 8.35 -1.05
CA ALA A 183 -21.96 9.06 -2.30
C ALA A 183 -23.33 8.63 -2.88
N ALA A 184 -23.86 9.41 -3.82
CA ALA A 184 -25.18 9.15 -4.41
C ALA A 184 -25.14 8.06 -5.50
N THR A 185 -23.99 7.87 -6.16
CA THR A 185 -23.77 6.86 -7.19
C THR A 185 -22.48 6.07 -6.93
N GLU A 186 -22.37 4.88 -7.50
CA GLU A 186 -21.18 4.04 -7.34
C GLU A 186 -19.92 4.67 -7.95
N VAL A 187 -20.06 5.36 -9.09
CA VAL A 187 -18.96 6.06 -9.75
C VAL A 187 -18.43 7.18 -8.85
N GLU A 188 -19.32 7.99 -8.27
CA GLU A 188 -18.96 9.04 -7.33
C GLU A 188 -18.35 8.44 -6.04
N LEU A 189 -18.89 7.32 -5.56
CA LEU A 189 -18.36 6.63 -4.37
C LEU A 189 -16.89 6.25 -4.58
N LYS A 190 -16.57 5.67 -5.75
CA LYS A 190 -15.22 5.21 -6.08
C LYS A 190 -14.25 6.39 -6.16
N GLU A 191 -14.61 7.46 -6.87
CA GLU A 191 -13.78 8.66 -6.99
C GLU A 191 -13.54 9.33 -5.63
N LYS A 192 -14.61 9.53 -4.85
CA LYS A 192 -14.53 10.17 -3.53
C LYS A 192 -13.74 9.33 -2.54
N LYS A 193 -13.87 8.01 -2.61
CA LYS A 193 -13.07 7.06 -1.82
C LYS A 193 -11.59 7.21 -2.18
N HIS A 194 -11.24 7.19 -3.47
CA HIS A 194 -9.85 7.35 -3.91
C HIS A 194 -9.25 8.68 -3.44
N ARG A 195 -9.98 9.80 -3.57
CA ARG A 195 -9.50 11.11 -3.06
C ARG A 195 -9.21 11.11 -1.56
N ILE A 196 -10.02 10.42 -0.77
CA ILE A 196 -9.80 10.32 0.69
C ILE A 196 -8.57 9.46 0.97
N GLU A 197 -8.36 8.38 0.22
CA GLU A 197 -7.18 7.51 0.36
C GLU A 197 -5.89 8.25 -0.01
N ASP A 198 -5.92 9.03 -1.09
CA ASP A 198 -4.81 9.91 -1.48
C ASP A 198 -4.51 10.91 -0.37
N ALA A 199 -5.53 11.60 0.15
CA ALA A 199 -5.37 12.57 1.23
C ALA A 199 -4.76 11.95 2.50
N VAL A 200 -5.19 10.74 2.89
CA VAL A 200 -4.61 10.01 4.03
C VAL A 200 -3.14 9.68 3.78
N SER A 201 -2.80 9.21 2.58
CA SER A 201 -1.44 8.85 2.21
C SER A 201 -0.51 10.07 2.17
N THR A 202 -0.97 11.19 1.61
CA THR A 202 -0.24 12.46 1.61
C THR A 202 -0.05 13.02 3.01
N THR A 203 -1.07 12.91 3.87
CA THR A 203 -0.96 13.37 5.27
C THR A 203 0.08 12.56 6.05
N LYS A 204 0.12 11.24 5.88
CA LYS A 204 1.18 10.40 6.45
C LYS A 204 2.56 10.82 5.97
N ALA A 205 2.72 11.02 4.66
CA ALA A 205 3.98 11.48 4.07
C ALA A 205 4.41 12.88 4.59
N ALA A 206 3.45 13.77 4.83
CA ALA A 206 3.69 15.09 5.40
C ALA A 206 4.12 15.03 6.88
N ILE A 207 3.58 14.09 7.67
CA ILE A 207 4.00 13.87 9.06
C ILE A 207 5.44 13.35 9.11
N GLU A 208 5.84 12.51 8.15
CA GLU A 208 7.17 11.89 8.10
C GLU A 208 8.29 12.86 7.69
N GLU A 209 8.12 13.61 6.59
CA GLU A 209 9.18 14.46 6.03
C GLU A 209 8.84 15.96 5.99
N GLY A 210 7.69 16.36 6.54
CA GLY A 210 7.23 17.74 6.53
C GLY A 210 6.56 18.16 5.21
N VAL A 211 6.37 19.47 5.06
CA VAL A 211 5.64 20.08 3.95
C VAL A 211 6.47 21.17 3.27
N VAL A 212 6.19 21.41 1.98
CA VAL A 212 6.83 22.42 1.13
C VAL A 212 5.76 23.24 0.39
N PRO A 213 6.09 24.46 -0.11
CA PRO A 213 5.14 25.21 -0.95
C PRO A 213 4.75 24.39 -2.18
N GLY A 214 3.45 24.24 -2.38
CA GLY A 214 2.89 23.40 -3.45
C GLY A 214 2.96 24.05 -4.83
N GLY A 215 2.13 23.59 -5.76
CA GLY A 215 1.99 24.18 -7.09
C GLY A 215 3.27 24.12 -7.93
N GLY A 216 4.19 23.20 -7.63
CA GLY A 216 5.50 23.11 -8.29
C GLY A 216 6.52 24.18 -7.86
N VAL A 217 6.18 25.07 -6.92
CA VAL A 217 7.09 26.13 -6.44
C VAL A 217 8.34 25.54 -5.80
N ALA A 218 8.19 24.52 -4.94
CA ALA A 218 9.34 23.88 -4.28
C ALA A 218 10.39 23.37 -5.27
N LEU A 219 9.97 22.73 -6.37
CA LEU A 219 10.85 22.24 -7.42
C LEU A 219 11.53 23.40 -8.16
N LEU A 220 10.77 24.46 -8.46
CA LEU A 220 11.32 25.65 -9.10
C LEU A 220 12.36 26.36 -8.22
N ARG A 221 12.17 26.40 -6.89
CA ARG A 221 13.17 26.93 -5.95
C ARG A 221 14.43 26.07 -5.90
N ALA A 222 14.31 24.75 -6.03
CA ALA A 222 15.45 23.84 -6.09
C ALA A 222 16.30 24.04 -7.36
N GLN A 223 15.76 24.65 -8.42
CA GLN A 223 16.46 24.91 -9.67
C GLN A 223 17.77 25.67 -9.47
N THR A 224 17.80 26.66 -8.56
CA THR A 224 19.01 27.45 -8.29
C THR A 224 20.18 26.57 -7.85
N ALA A 225 19.94 25.63 -6.93
CA ALA A 225 20.97 24.71 -6.44
C ALA A 225 21.50 23.78 -7.55
N VAL A 226 20.60 23.33 -8.44
CA VAL A 226 20.99 22.49 -9.59
C VAL A 226 21.84 23.29 -10.59
N LEU A 227 21.49 24.53 -10.87
CA LEU A 227 22.26 25.40 -11.77
C LEU A 227 23.64 25.75 -11.19
N GLU A 228 23.73 26.03 -9.89
CA GLU A 228 25.02 26.22 -9.20
C GLU A 228 25.90 24.98 -9.27
N ARG A 229 25.30 23.78 -9.15
CA ARG A 229 26.02 22.52 -9.35
C ARG A 229 26.46 22.35 -10.80
N ALA A 230 25.59 22.63 -11.77
CA ALA A 230 25.88 22.53 -13.19
C ALA A 230 27.06 23.43 -13.62
N ALA A 231 27.19 24.62 -13.02
CA ALA A 231 28.31 25.53 -13.27
C ALA A 231 29.68 24.97 -12.81
N LYS A 232 29.69 23.98 -11.93
CA LYS A 232 30.91 23.29 -11.43
C LYS A 232 31.20 21.99 -12.16
N LEU A 233 30.36 21.60 -13.13
CA LEU A 233 30.51 20.41 -13.96
C LEU A 233 31.01 20.81 -15.36
N THR A 234 31.48 19.84 -16.13
CA THR A 234 31.97 20.05 -17.50
C THR A 234 31.35 19.03 -18.47
N GLY A 235 31.44 19.33 -19.77
CA GLY A 235 30.96 18.41 -20.82
C GLY A 235 29.52 17.95 -20.65
N ASP A 236 29.28 16.67 -20.89
CA ASP A 236 27.94 16.06 -20.87
C ASP A 236 27.32 16.03 -19.47
N GLU A 237 28.12 15.96 -18.40
CA GLU A 237 27.62 16.04 -17.03
C GLU A 237 26.96 17.40 -16.75
N ALA A 238 27.55 18.49 -17.23
CA ALA A 238 26.97 19.82 -17.12
C ALA A 238 25.66 19.94 -17.93
N THR A 239 25.60 19.31 -19.09
CA THR A 239 24.38 19.24 -19.91
C THR A 239 23.28 18.48 -19.18
N GLY A 240 23.59 17.32 -18.60
CA GLY A 240 22.65 16.54 -17.79
C GLY A 240 22.08 17.32 -16.60
N ALA A 241 22.94 18.03 -15.87
CA ALA A 241 22.48 18.88 -14.76
C ALA A 241 21.56 20.03 -15.24
N LYS A 242 21.85 20.65 -16.39
CA LYS A 242 20.96 21.67 -16.98
C LYS A 242 19.62 21.10 -17.44
N LEU A 243 19.59 19.86 -17.92
CA LEU A 243 18.34 19.18 -18.27
C LEU A 243 17.46 18.97 -17.03
N VAL A 244 18.04 18.53 -15.92
CA VAL A 244 17.32 18.44 -14.64
C VAL A 244 16.82 19.81 -14.21
N ALA A 245 17.66 20.86 -14.26
CA ALA A 245 17.22 22.20 -13.90
C ALA A 245 16.01 22.66 -14.71
N ARG A 246 15.99 22.38 -16.02
CA ARG A 246 14.86 22.71 -16.90
C ARG A 246 13.61 21.88 -16.59
N SER A 247 13.74 20.59 -16.26
CA SER A 247 12.58 19.73 -15.99
C SER A 247 11.81 20.12 -14.73
N LEU A 248 12.47 20.77 -13.76
CA LEU A 248 11.85 21.27 -12.53
C LEU A 248 10.76 22.33 -12.79
N GLU A 249 10.76 22.98 -13.96
CA GLU A 249 9.71 23.92 -14.37
C GLU A 249 8.42 23.22 -14.80
N GLY A 250 8.52 21.95 -15.23
CA GLY A 250 7.44 21.18 -15.84
C GLY A 250 6.15 21.14 -15.01
N PRO A 251 6.22 20.82 -13.70
CA PRO A 251 5.01 20.73 -12.87
C PRO A 251 4.25 22.06 -12.76
N LEU A 252 4.93 23.16 -12.46
CA LEU A 252 4.28 24.49 -12.38
C LEU A 252 3.72 24.90 -13.76
N LYS A 253 4.48 24.66 -14.83
CA LYS A 253 4.05 24.95 -16.20
C LYS A 253 2.75 24.22 -16.54
N GLN A 254 2.69 22.91 -16.26
CA GLN A 254 1.51 22.10 -16.55
C GLN A 254 0.28 22.54 -15.73
N ILE A 255 0.47 22.88 -14.45
CA ILE A 255 -0.60 23.39 -13.59
C ILE A 255 -1.16 24.70 -14.16
N ALA A 256 -0.29 25.62 -14.58
CA ALA A 256 -0.69 26.89 -15.20
C ALA A 256 -1.44 26.69 -16.53
N GLU A 257 -0.96 25.79 -17.39
CA GLU A 257 -1.62 25.48 -18.67
C GLU A 257 -3.01 24.86 -18.46
N ASN A 258 -3.15 23.96 -17.48
CA ASN A 258 -4.45 23.39 -17.10
C ASN A 258 -5.40 24.44 -16.53
N ALA A 259 -4.88 25.51 -15.94
CA ALA A 259 -5.65 26.67 -15.47
C ALA A 259 -5.94 27.71 -16.59
N GLY A 260 -5.55 27.44 -17.85
CA GLY A 260 -5.77 28.32 -18.99
C GLY A 260 -4.79 29.50 -19.08
N MET A 261 -3.65 29.44 -18.39
CA MET A 261 -2.60 30.47 -18.40
C MET A 261 -1.41 30.06 -19.28
N GLU A 262 -0.58 31.03 -19.69
CA GLU A 262 0.65 30.75 -20.43
C GLU A 262 1.74 30.29 -19.44
N GLY A 263 2.07 29.00 -19.48
CA GLY A 263 2.91 28.36 -18.47
C GLY A 263 4.35 28.87 -18.43
N GLY A 264 4.93 29.31 -19.56
CA GLY A 264 6.28 29.88 -19.59
C GLY A 264 6.35 31.22 -18.87
N VAL A 265 5.38 32.10 -19.11
CA VAL A 265 5.22 33.40 -18.45
C VAL A 265 4.99 33.22 -16.96
N VAL A 266 4.17 32.24 -16.56
CA VAL A 266 3.97 31.92 -15.15
C VAL A 266 5.26 31.46 -14.50
N VAL A 267 5.98 30.53 -15.12
CA VAL A 267 7.26 30.03 -14.58
C VAL A 267 8.25 31.17 -14.39
N GLU A 268 8.45 32.01 -15.40
CA GLU A 268 9.36 33.17 -15.30
C GLU A 268 8.93 34.16 -14.22
N LYS A 269 7.62 34.40 -14.10
CA LYS A 269 7.08 35.25 -13.03
C LYS A 269 7.39 34.65 -11.65
N VAL A 270 7.11 33.37 -11.42
CA VAL A 270 7.37 32.71 -10.12
C VAL A 270 8.87 32.63 -9.82
N LYS A 271 9.75 32.48 -10.82
CA LYS A 271 11.21 32.58 -10.63
C LYS A 271 11.65 33.92 -10.07
N SER A 272 10.98 35.01 -10.47
CA SER A 272 11.29 36.36 -9.98
C SER A 272 10.83 36.61 -8.54
N LEU A 273 9.92 35.78 -8.01
CA LEU A 273 9.40 35.83 -6.65
C LEU A 273 10.26 35.03 -5.66
N LYS A 274 10.03 35.19 -4.35
CA LYS A 274 10.88 34.59 -3.32
C LYS A 274 10.11 33.69 -2.36
N GLY A 275 10.82 32.75 -1.74
CA GLY A 275 10.27 31.87 -0.72
C GLY A 275 9.05 31.09 -1.23
N ASN A 276 7.95 31.23 -0.51
CA ASN A 276 6.69 30.51 -0.73
C ASN A 276 5.77 31.15 -1.78
N GLU A 277 6.15 32.30 -2.33
CA GLU A 277 5.32 33.00 -3.30
C GLU A 277 5.23 32.20 -4.61
N GLY A 278 4.00 31.98 -5.09
CA GLY A 278 3.71 31.18 -6.27
C GLY A 278 2.34 31.49 -6.85
N LEU A 279 2.00 30.82 -7.96
CA LEU A 279 0.69 30.94 -8.58
C LEU A 279 -0.35 30.14 -7.81
N ASN A 280 -1.39 30.80 -7.32
CA ASN A 280 -2.64 30.17 -6.92
C ASN A 280 -3.47 29.89 -8.18
N ALA A 281 -3.36 28.69 -8.73
CA ALA A 281 -3.99 28.33 -10.01
C ALA A 281 -5.53 28.34 -9.97
N ALA A 282 -6.15 28.34 -8.79
CA ALA A 282 -7.60 28.45 -8.64
C ALA A 282 -8.11 29.89 -8.83
N THR A 283 -7.31 30.89 -8.48
CA THR A 283 -7.67 32.33 -8.57
C THR A 283 -6.92 33.08 -9.66
N GLY A 284 -5.77 32.57 -10.09
CA GLY A 284 -4.84 33.24 -11.02
C GLY A 284 -3.90 34.25 -10.34
N GLU A 285 -3.93 34.37 -9.01
CA GLU A 285 -3.15 35.35 -8.25
C GLU A 285 -1.79 34.81 -7.79
N TYR A 286 -0.84 35.71 -7.54
CA TYR A 286 0.49 35.36 -7.02
C TYR A 286 0.57 35.70 -5.54
N GLU A 287 0.68 34.67 -4.71
CA GLU A 287 0.49 34.78 -3.26
C GLU A 287 1.42 33.82 -2.51
N ASP A 288 1.52 33.97 -1.19
CA ASP A 288 2.24 33.02 -0.32
C ASP A 288 1.43 31.72 -0.18
N LEU A 289 1.82 30.69 -0.93
CA LEU A 289 1.08 29.43 -1.03
C LEU A 289 1.00 28.68 0.30
N VAL A 290 2.02 28.81 1.16
CA VAL A 290 2.01 28.15 2.48
C VAL A 290 0.98 28.81 3.40
N LYS A 291 0.87 30.14 3.39
CA LYS A 291 -0.16 30.86 4.16
C LYS A 291 -1.58 30.54 3.68
N LEU A 292 -1.74 30.27 2.39
CA LEU A 292 -3.01 29.85 1.80
C LEU A 292 -3.35 28.37 2.04
N GLY A 293 -2.39 27.58 2.53
CA GLY A 293 -2.56 26.13 2.69
C GLY A 293 -2.40 25.32 1.41
N VAL A 294 -1.85 25.92 0.35
CA VAL A 294 -1.44 25.21 -0.88
C VAL A 294 -0.04 24.63 -0.65
N ILE A 295 -0.03 23.46 -0.03
CA ILE A 295 1.19 22.76 0.41
C ILE A 295 1.24 21.35 -0.15
N ASP A 296 2.46 20.88 -0.42
CA ASP A 296 2.74 19.50 -0.79
C ASP A 296 3.54 18.80 0.31
N ALA A 297 3.36 17.49 0.47
CA ALA A 297 4.24 16.69 1.33
C ALA A 297 5.64 16.62 0.71
N ALA A 298 6.69 16.97 1.48
CA ALA A 298 8.06 17.04 0.99
C ALA A 298 8.54 15.70 0.39
N LYS A 299 8.15 14.59 1.02
CA LYS A 299 8.40 13.22 0.56
C LYS A 299 7.85 12.98 -0.84
N VAL A 300 6.64 13.46 -1.13
CA VAL A 300 6.00 13.27 -2.45
C VAL A 300 6.76 14.03 -3.52
N THR A 301 7.09 15.31 -3.29
CA THR A 301 7.87 16.13 -4.22
C THR A 301 9.24 15.52 -4.52
N ARG A 302 9.95 15.05 -3.48
CA ARG A 302 11.26 14.41 -3.59
C ARG A 302 11.18 13.07 -4.35
N SER A 303 10.25 12.20 -3.96
CA SER A 303 10.07 10.89 -4.58
C SER A 303 9.66 10.99 -6.05
N ALA A 304 8.80 11.95 -6.40
CA ALA A 304 8.41 12.19 -7.80
C ALA A 304 9.63 12.55 -8.66
N LEU A 305 10.48 13.48 -8.20
CA LEU A 305 11.69 13.88 -8.92
C LEU A 305 12.68 12.71 -9.06
N GLN A 306 12.93 11.96 -7.98
CA GLN A 306 13.87 10.84 -7.97
C GLN A 306 13.43 9.70 -8.90
N ASN A 307 12.15 9.34 -8.87
CA ASN A 307 11.61 8.27 -9.72
C ASN A 307 11.63 8.70 -11.19
N ALA A 308 11.23 9.94 -11.50
CA ALA A 308 11.28 10.47 -12.86
C ALA A 308 12.72 10.50 -13.40
N ALA A 309 13.68 10.99 -12.61
CA ALA A 309 15.08 11.01 -12.98
C ALA A 309 15.67 9.60 -13.17
N SER A 310 15.29 8.64 -12.33
CA SER A 310 15.73 7.26 -12.43
C SER A 310 15.30 6.61 -13.75
N ILE A 311 14.03 6.76 -14.13
CA ILE A 311 13.53 6.23 -15.41
C ILE A 311 14.16 6.98 -16.58
N ALA A 312 14.22 8.31 -16.54
CA ALA A 312 14.82 9.10 -17.62
C ALA A 312 16.29 8.72 -17.86
N ALA A 313 17.10 8.56 -16.80
CA ALA A 313 18.49 8.14 -16.92
C ALA A 313 18.63 6.76 -17.56
N LEU A 314 17.78 5.79 -17.16
CA LEU A 314 17.75 4.46 -17.77
C LEU A 314 17.46 4.54 -19.28
N PHE A 315 16.43 5.30 -19.68
CA PHE A 315 16.05 5.47 -21.08
C PHE A 315 17.14 6.16 -21.90
N LEU A 316 17.80 7.18 -21.36
CA LEU A 316 18.90 7.88 -22.05
C LEU A 316 20.11 6.97 -22.34
N THR A 317 20.28 5.89 -21.56
CA THR A 317 21.34 4.90 -21.76
C THR A 317 20.91 3.66 -22.54
N THR A 318 19.65 3.62 -23.02
CA THR A 318 19.11 2.46 -23.73
C THR A 318 19.52 2.51 -25.21
N GLU A 319 20.51 1.72 -25.60
CA GLU A 319 21.00 1.61 -26.99
C GLU A 319 20.18 0.64 -27.85
N ALA A 320 19.53 -0.36 -27.25
CA ALA A 320 18.75 -1.35 -27.96
C ALA A 320 17.56 -1.84 -27.12
N VAL A 321 16.46 -2.17 -27.80
CA VAL A 321 15.27 -2.78 -27.22
C VAL A 321 14.97 -4.08 -27.96
N ILE A 322 14.81 -5.17 -27.22
CA ILE A 322 14.29 -6.43 -27.73
C ILE A 322 12.83 -6.52 -27.30
N ALA A 323 11.93 -6.61 -28.26
CA ALA A 323 10.49 -6.73 -28.02
C ALA A 323 9.94 -7.91 -28.81
N ASP A 324 8.82 -8.45 -28.33
CA ASP A 324 8.08 -9.46 -29.07
C ASP A 324 7.65 -8.90 -30.42
N LYS A 325 7.77 -9.73 -31.46
CA LYS A 325 7.26 -9.37 -32.78
C LYS A 325 5.74 -9.15 -32.64
N PRO A 326 5.19 -8.01 -33.09
CA PRO A 326 3.75 -7.80 -33.07
C PRO A 326 3.03 -8.98 -33.71
N GLU A 327 1.99 -9.50 -33.03
CA GLU A 327 1.17 -10.54 -33.62
C GLU A 327 0.59 -10.04 -34.94
N ALA A 328 0.59 -10.90 -35.96
CA ALA A 328 -0.12 -10.58 -37.19
C ALA A 328 -1.60 -10.41 -36.81
N SER A 329 -2.19 -9.26 -37.16
CA SER A 329 -3.61 -9.02 -36.98
C SER A 329 -4.38 -10.23 -37.48
N ALA A 330 -5.07 -10.93 -36.56
CA ALA A 330 -5.89 -12.07 -36.92
C ALA A 330 -6.82 -11.66 -38.08
N PRO A 331 -7.00 -12.49 -39.12
CA PRO A 331 -7.96 -12.19 -40.16
C PRO A 331 -9.28 -11.86 -39.47
N ALA A 332 -9.87 -10.71 -39.82
CA ALA A 332 -11.22 -10.39 -39.36
C ALA A 332 -12.08 -11.62 -39.65
N MET A 333 -12.60 -12.24 -38.59
CA MET A 333 -13.57 -13.32 -38.72
C MET A 333 -14.65 -12.81 -39.68
N PRO A 334 -14.95 -13.50 -40.78
CA PRO A 334 -16.01 -13.10 -41.68
C PRO A 334 -17.26 -12.94 -40.83
N GLY A 335 -17.82 -11.73 -40.80
CA GLY A 335 -19.07 -11.46 -40.10
C GLY A 335 -20.10 -12.48 -40.53
N GLY A 336 -20.44 -13.39 -39.62
CA GLY A 336 -21.53 -14.33 -39.81
C GLY A 336 -22.79 -13.52 -40.05
N GLY A 337 -23.37 -13.70 -41.23
CA GLY A 337 -24.53 -12.96 -41.69
C GLY A 337 -25.69 -13.04 -40.72
N MET A 338 -26.37 -11.91 -40.59
CA MET A 338 -27.82 -11.88 -40.45
C MET A 338 -28.29 -10.62 -41.18
N ASP A 339 -28.39 -10.74 -42.51
CA ASP A 339 -29.50 -10.08 -43.19
C ASP A 339 -30.77 -10.76 -42.66
N ASP A 340 -31.65 -10.00 -42.02
CA ASP A 340 -33.03 -9.90 -42.49
C ASP A 340 -33.86 -8.92 -41.65
N PHE A 341 -34.82 -8.35 -42.36
CA PHE A 341 -35.90 -7.45 -41.99
C PHE A 341 -36.71 -7.85 -40.76
#